data_AF-A0A183CRH9-F1
#
_entry.id   AF-A0A183CRH9-F1
#
_cell.length_a   1.000
_cell.length_b   1.000
_cell.length_c   1.000
_cell.angle_alpha   90.00
_cell.angle_beta   90.00
_cell.angle_gamma   90.00
#
_symmetry.space_group_name_H-M   'P 1'
#
loop_
_entity.id
_entity.type
_entity.pdbx_description
1 polymer ?
#
loop_
_entity_poly.entity_id
_entity_poly.type
_entity_poly.pdbx_seq_one_letter_code
_entity_poly.pdbx_strand_id
1 'polypeptide(L)'
;MSWEFFKTLVSSLNNNNSLFNDYQLQLLVLHFLSRKEVPDNVLPAFVDLPAQMRNHMFTPDVANIVRILDEPSSSERLPFWTSKSAKSVGELAVELVDYYALFDPLMTAISIQHGLTNKKQDAATLKARPKLNVYDPFHPSSVCSYIFC
;
A
#
# COMPACT_ATOMS: atom_id res chain seq x y z
N MET A 1 -8.39 6.47 -11.95
CA MET A 1 -8.86 6.08 -10.61
C MET A 1 -8.60 7.28 -9.69
N SER A 2 -9.64 7.84 -9.07
CA SER A 2 -9.56 9.13 -8.35
C SER A 2 -9.07 8.94 -6.91
N TRP A 3 -8.34 9.92 -6.37
CA TRP A 3 -7.92 10.00 -4.95
C TRP A 3 -9.08 9.82 -3.96
N GLU A 4 -10.29 10.23 -4.36
CA GLU A 4 -11.51 10.06 -3.58
C GLU A 4 -11.89 8.58 -3.38
N PHE A 5 -11.56 7.69 -4.33
CA PHE A 5 -11.76 6.24 -4.17
C PHE A 5 -10.94 5.67 -3.01
N PHE A 6 -9.68 6.12 -2.89
CA PHE A 6 -8.79 5.64 -1.83
C PHE A 6 -9.30 6.06 -0.45
N LYS A 7 -9.77 7.30 -0.32
CA LYS A 7 -10.39 7.80 0.92
C LYS A 7 -11.65 7.02 1.29
N THR A 8 -12.56 6.78 0.34
CA THR A 8 -13.81 6.06 0.61
C THR A 8 -13.57 4.61 1.05
N LEU A 9 -12.63 3.92 0.40
CA LEU A 9 -12.30 2.52 0.74
C LEU A 9 -11.68 2.43 2.14
N VAL A 10 -10.70 3.29 2.45
CA VAL A 10 -10.03 3.33 3.76
C VAL A 10 -11.03 3.73 4.86
N SER A 11 -11.86 4.74 4.60
CA SER A 11 -12.89 5.18 5.56
C SER A 11 -13.97 4.13 5.80
N SER A 12 -14.32 3.30 4.81
CA SER A 12 -15.32 2.23 4.99
C SER A 12 -14.78 1.05 5.80
N LEU A 13 -13.47 0.85 5.79
CA LEU A 13 -12.77 -0.20 6.53
C LEU A 13 -12.38 0.25 7.96
N ASN A 14 -12.36 1.55 8.22
CA ASN A 14 -12.02 2.10 9.54
C ASN A 14 -13.28 2.37 10.38
N ASN A 15 -13.56 1.47 11.34
CA ASN A 15 -14.49 1.71 12.44
C ASN A 15 -13.70 1.96 13.73
N ASN A 16 -14.24 2.70 14.71
CA ASN A 16 -13.59 3.15 15.96
C ASN A 16 -12.92 2.08 16.86
N ASN A 17 -12.92 0.80 16.46
CA ASN A 17 -12.21 -0.33 17.08
C ASN A 17 -11.23 -1.00 16.07
N SER A 18 -10.56 -0.22 15.22
CA SER A 18 -9.76 -0.78 14.12
C SER A 18 -8.46 -1.43 14.62
N LEU A 19 -8.19 -2.63 14.11
CA LEU A 19 -6.93 -3.36 14.35
C LEU A 19 -5.71 -2.66 13.73
N PHE A 20 -5.95 -1.76 12.77
CA PHE A 20 -4.94 -1.01 12.04
C PHE A 20 -5.26 0.48 12.08
N ASN A 21 -4.24 1.32 12.24
CA ASN A 21 -4.42 2.75 12.02
C ASN A 21 -4.59 3.06 10.52
N ASP A 22 -5.08 4.26 10.21
CA ASP A 22 -5.34 4.68 8.83
C ASP A 22 -4.14 4.49 7.91
N TYR A 23 -2.95 4.84 8.39
CA TYR A 23 -1.73 4.72 7.60
C TYR A 23 -1.38 3.25 7.28
N GLN A 24 -1.51 2.34 8.25
CA GLN A 24 -1.28 0.92 8.04
C GLN A 24 -2.28 0.35 7.03
N LEU A 25 -3.56 0.70 7.16
CA LEU A 25 -4.60 0.27 6.23
C LEU A 25 -4.34 0.80 4.81
N GLN A 26 -3.92 2.06 4.69
CA GLN A 26 -3.52 2.67 3.43
C GLN A 26 -2.35 1.92 2.77
N LEU A 27 -1.36 1.49 3.56
CA LEU A 27 -0.25 0.69 3.03
C LEU A 27 -0.69 -0.70 2.55
N LEU A 28 -1.65 -1.34 3.23
CA LEU A 28 -2.19 -2.62 2.78
C LEU A 28 -2.97 -2.48 1.46
N VAL A 29 -3.80 -1.45 1.35
CA VAL A 29 -4.50 -1.13 0.09
C VAL A 29 -3.49 -0.79 -1.02
N LEU A 30 -2.50 0.03 -0.71
CA LEU A 30 -1.44 0.42 -1.66
C LEU A 30 -0.67 -0.81 -2.16
N HIS A 31 -0.28 -1.69 -1.25
CA HIS A 31 0.34 -2.96 -1.61
C HIS A 31 -0.56 -3.74 -2.55
N PHE A 32 -1.81 -4.02 -2.15
CA PHE A 32 -2.76 -4.81 -2.94
C PHE A 32 -2.91 -4.30 -4.38
N LEU A 33 -3.03 -2.98 -4.55
CA LEU A 33 -3.18 -2.33 -5.85
C LEU A 33 -1.89 -2.30 -6.68
N SER A 34 -0.72 -2.39 -6.03
CA SER A 34 0.61 -2.33 -6.68
C SER A 34 1.31 -3.68 -6.81
N ARG A 35 0.64 -4.78 -6.44
CA ARG A 35 1.21 -6.14 -6.50
C ARG A 35 1.70 -6.48 -7.91
N LYS A 36 2.99 -6.77 -8.05
CA LYS A 36 3.58 -7.22 -9.32
C LYS A 36 3.26 -8.67 -9.69
N GLU A 37 2.77 -9.43 -8.72
CA GLU A 37 2.36 -10.83 -8.89
C GLU A 37 1.06 -10.94 -9.71
N VAL A 38 0.31 -9.85 -9.86
CA VAL A 38 -0.94 -9.79 -10.59
C VAL A 38 -0.73 -9.09 -11.93
N PRO A 39 -1.11 -9.70 -13.07
CA PRO A 39 -1.09 -9.01 -14.35
C PRO A 39 -2.01 -7.79 -14.29
N ASP A 40 -1.62 -6.70 -14.96
CA ASP A 40 -2.43 -5.48 -15.05
C ASP A 40 -2.74 -4.84 -13.69
N ASN A 41 -1.74 -4.77 -12.81
CA ASN A 41 -1.85 -4.05 -11.55
C ASN A 41 -2.36 -2.61 -11.71
N VAL A 42 -3.07 -2.16 -10.68
CA VAL A 42 -3.79 -0.88 -10.70
C VAL A 42 -2.82 0.28 -10.56
N LEU A 43 -1.85 0.15 -9.65
CA LEU A 43 -0.84 1.16 -9.37
C LEU A 43 0.56 0.61 -9.69
N PRO A 44 1.50 1.46 -10.11
CA PRO A 44 2.90 1.04 -10.19
C PRO A 44 3.43 0.72 -8.79
N ALA A 45 4.38 -0.21 -8.68
CA ALA A 45 5.15 -0.30 -7.44
C ALA A 45 6.06 0.93 -7.30
N PHE A 46 6.48 1.25 -6.08
CA PHE A 46 7.34 2.41 -5.85
C PHE A 46 8.63 2.34 -6.68
N VAL A 47 9.24 1.16 -6.81
CA VAL A 47 10.44 0.96 -7.64
C VAL A 47 10.22 1.29 -9.13
N ASP A 48 8.98 1.26 -9.64
CA ASP A 48 8.69 1.55 -11.05
C ASP A 48 8.55 3.05 -11.33
N LEU A 49 8.46 3.88 -10.28
CA LEU A 49 8.42 5.33 -10.42
C LEU A 49 9.75 5.86 -10.98
N PRO A 50 9.76 6.93 -11.80
CA PRO A 50 11.00 7.57 -12.23
C PRO A 50 11.88 7.97 -11.04
N ALA A 51 13.21 7.80 -11.16
CA ALA A 51 14.14 8.07 -10.06
C ALA A 51 14.02 9.49 -9.49
N GLN A 52 13.80 10.48 -10.36
CA GLN A 52 13.57 11.88 -9.97
C GLN A 52 12.35 12.01 -9.06
N MET A 53 11.23 11.34 -9.39
CA MET A 53 10.04 11.33 -8.56
C MET A 53 10.28 10.64 -7.22
N ARG A 54 10.93 9.46 -7.22
CA ARG A 54 11.27 8.76 -5.97
C ARG A 54 12.12 9.62 -5.05
N ASN A 55 13.15 10.27 -5.60
CA ASN A 55 14.06 11.12 -4.82
C ASN A 55 13.32 12.30 -4.19
N HIS A 56 12.41 12.95 -4.92
CA HIS A 56 11.58 14.03 -4.36
C HIS A 56 10.67 13.55 -3.22
N MET A 57 10.28 12.28 -3.18
CA MET A 57 9.46 11.74 -2.09
C MET A 57 10.27 11.56 -0.79
N PHE A 58 11.59 11.41 -0.85
CA PHE A 58 12.46 11.37 0.35
C PHE A 58 12.83 12.75 0.88
N THR A 59 12.75 13.79 0.05
CA THR A 59 12.95 15.18 0.44
C THR A 59 11.74 16.01 0.00
N PRO A 60 10.57 15.79 0.61
CA PRO A 60 9.34 16.44 0.18
C PRO A 60 9.40 17.95 0.41
N ASP A 61 9.12 18.72 -0.65
CA ASP A 61 8.79 20.13 -0.50
C ASP A 61 7.35 20.24 0.03
N VAL A 62 7.24 20.31 1.36
CA VAL A 62 5.95 20.34 2.07
C VAL A 62 5.09 21.52 1.60
N ALA A 63 5.69 22.68 1.31
CA ALA A 63 4.95 23.85 0.85
C ALA A 63 4.33 23.60 -0.53
N ASN A 64 5.07 22.98 -1.44
CA ASN A 64 4.55 22.60 -2.74
C ASN A 64 3.50 21.47 -2.64
N ILE A 65 3.66 20.51 -1.72
CA ILE A 65 2.66 19.45 -1.50
C ILE A 65 1.33 20.05 -1.02
N VAL A 66 1.36 20.92 -0.01
CA VAL A 66 0.13 21.57 0.51
C VAL A 66 -0.55 22.36 -0.60
N ARG A 67 0.22 23.15 -1.38
CA ARG A 67 -0.30 23.89 -2.52
C ARG A 67 -0.97 22.98 -3.57
N ILE A 68 -0.37 21.83 -3.89
CA ILE A 68 -0.94 20.85 -4.82
C ILE A 68 -2.21 20.20 -4.25
N LEU A 69 -2.27 19.97 -2.93
CA LEU A 69 -3.47 19.42 -2.29
C LEU A 69 -4.64 20.41 -2.28
N ASP A 70 -4.36 21.71 -2.11
CA ASP A 70 -5.36 22.77 -2.15
C ASP A 70 -5.84 23.07 -3.59
N GLU A 71 -4.93 22.97 -4.56
CA GLU A 71 -5.20 23.19 -5.99
C GLU A 71 -4.72 22.00 -6.84
N PRO A 72 -5.45 20.87 -6.81
CA PRO A 72 -5.08 19.67 -7.56
C PRO A 72 -5.11 19.97 -9.05
N SER A 73 -4.03 19.58 -9.74
CA SER A 73 -3.90 19.80 -11.18
C SER A 73 -4.94 18.97 -11.93
N SER A 74 -5.64 19.55 -12.90
CA SER A 74 -6.70 18.85 -13.68
C SER A 74 -6.21 17.67 -14.52
N SER A 75 -4.90 17.44 -14.60
CA SER A 75 -4.24 16.35 -15.34
C SER A 75 -3.50 15.39 -14.40
N GLU A 76 -4.20 14.80 -13.42
CA GLU A 76 -3.67 13.76 -12.52
C GLU A 76 -3.66 12.37 -13.17
N ARG A 77 -2.98 12.21 -14.31
CA ARG A 77 -2.53 10.89 -14.74
C ARG A 77 -1.03 10.85 -14.58
N LEU A 78 -0.53 9.82 -13.89
CA LEU A 78 0.89 9.51 -13.88
C LEU A 78 1.33 9.35 -15.35
N PRO A 79 2.14 10.26 -15.92
CA PRO A 79 2.39 10.28 -17.36
C PRO A 79 3.12 9.01 -17.84
N PHE A 80 3.76 8.30 -16.92
CA PHE A 80 4.51 7.07 -17.17
C PHE A 80 3.71 5.79 -16.84
N TRP A 81 2.50 5.89 -16.27
CA TRP A 81 1.72 4.72 -15.87
C TRP A 81 0.28 4.78 -16.36
N THR A 82 -0.12 3.76 -17.09
CA THR A 82 -1.51 3.50 -17.45
C THR A 82 -1.86 2.10 -17.01
N SER A 83 -2.71 2.00 -15.98
CA SER A 83 -3.22 0.68 -15.58
C SER A 83 -4.04 0.08 -16.71
N LYS A 84 -3.85 -1.21 -16.93
CA LYS A 84 -4.65 -2.02 -17.86
C LYS A 84 -5.82 -2.72 -17.15
N SER A 85 -5.97 -2.53 -15.84
CA SER A 85 -7.06 -3.14 -15.09
C SER A 85 -8.40 -2.59 -15.55
N ALA A 86 -9.29 -3.49 -15.95
CA ALA A 86 -10.69 -3.19 -16.28
C ALA A 86 -11.65 -3.45 -15.10
N LYS A 87 -11.12 -3.81 -13.92
CA LYS A 87 -11.94 -4.19 -12.76
C LYS A 87 -12.67 -2.98 -12.19
N SER A 88 -13.94 -3.19 -11.85
CA SER A 88 -14.73 -2.25 -11.09
C SER A 88 -14.24 -2.12 -9.65
N VAL A 89 -14.67 -1.05 -8.98
CA VAL A 89 -14.36 -0.80 -7.56
C VAL A 89 -14.88 -1.94 -6.67
N GLY A 90 -16.07 -2.45 -6.94
CA GLY A 90 -16.66 -3.55 -6.18
C GLY A 90 -15.83 -4.84 -6.30
N GLU A 91 -15.37 -5.17 -7.50
CA GLU A 91 -14.49 -6.32 -7.73
C GLU A 91 -13.17 -6.18 -6.99
N LEU A 92 -12.53 -5.00 -7.03
CA LEU A 92 -11.29 -4.74 -6.30
C LEU A 92 -11.46 -4.83 -4.79
N ALA A 93 -12.60 -4.38 -4.25
CA ALA A 93 -12.88 -4.45 -2.82
C ALA A 93 -13.06 -5.90 -2.34
N VAL A 94 -13.76 -6.74 -3.12
CA VAL A 94 -13.91 -8.18 -2.82
C VAL A 94 -12.56 -8.88 -2.91
N GLU A 95 -11.79 -8.64 -3.97
CA GLU A 95 -10.47 -9.25 -4.15
C GLU A 95 -9.46 -8.82 -3.06
N LEU A 96 -9.57 -7.59 -2.55
CA LEU A 96 -8.76 -7.12 -1.42
C LEU A 96 -9.01 -7.97 -0.17
N VAL A 97 -10.29 -8.21 0.14
CA VAL A 97 -10.69 -9.03 1.28
C VAL A 97 -10.23 -10.47 1.09
N ASP A 98 -10.48 -11.06 -0.09
CA ASP A 98 -10.08 -12.43 -0.40
C ASP A 98 -8.56 -12.62 -0.32
N TYR A 99 -7.80 -11.65 -0.85
CA TYR A 99 -6.35 -11.70 -0.83
C TYR A 99 -5.80 -11.72 0.60
N TYR A 100 -6.27 -10.82 1.46
CA TYR A 100 -5.77 -10.73 2.84
C TYR A 100 -6.35 -11.79 3.76
N ALA A 101 -7.49 -12.41 3.42
CA ALA A 101 -8.01 -13.58 4.11
C ALA A 101 -7.11 -14.82 3.95
N LEU A 102 -6.41 -14.92 2.81
CA LEU A 102 -5.48 -16.01 2.49
C LEU A 102 -4.01 -15.67 2.78
N PHE A 103 -3.72 -14.43 3.16
CA PHE A 103 -2.36 -13.97 3.42
C PHE A 103 -1.82 -14.62 4.71
N ASP A 104 -0.60 -15.15 4.65
CA ASP A 104 0.09 -15.74 5.81
C ASP A 104 1.05 -14.73 6.44
N PRO A 105 0.62 -13.99 7.48
CA PRO A 105 1.46 -12.98 8.11
C PRO A 105 2.56 -13.57 8.99
N LEU A 106 2.59 -14.90 9.23
CA LEU A 106 3.67 -15.55 9.95
C LEU A 106 4.87 -15.75 9.02
N MET A 107 4.61 -16.24 7.83
CA MET A 107 5.65 -16.64 6.87
C MET A 107 6.04 -15.53 5.90
N THR A 108 5.17 -14.53 5.69
CA THR A 108 5.37 -13.50 4.66
C THR A 108 5.39 -12.09 5.22
N ALA A 109 6.20 -11.25 4.59
CA ALA A 109 6.28 -9.82 4.83
C ALA A 109 5.94 -9.05 3.56
N ILE A 110 5.37 -7.86 3.73
CA ILE A 110 4.93 -6.99 2.66
C ILE A 110 6.01 -5.94 2.39
N SER A 111 6.43 -5.81 1.12
CA SER A 111 7.29 -4.72 0.67
C SER A 111 6.49 -3.74 -0.19
N ILE A 112 6.23 -2.56 0.36
CA ILE A 112 5.56 -1.48 -0.37
C ILE A 112 6.45 -0.99 -1.51
N GLN A 113 7.76 -0.91 -1.25
CA GLN A 113 8.74 -0.49 -2.23
C GLN A 113 8.66 -1.32 -3.53
N HIS A 114 8.62 -2.64 -3.39
CA HIS A 114 8.70 -3.56 -4.53
C HIS A 114 7.32 -3.99 -5.05
N GLY A 115 6.24 -3.75 -4.30
CA GLY A 115 4.91 -4.28 -4.63
C GLY A 115 4.90 -5.81 -4.60
N LEU A 116 5.59 -6.40 -3.63
CA LEU A 116 5.83 -7.84 -3.52
C LEU A 116 5.73 -8.32 -2.09
N THR A 117 5.51 -9.63 -1.94
CA THR A 117 5.67 -10.34 -0.67
C THR A 117 7.02 -11.04 -0.61
N ASN A 118 7.64 -11.02 0.57
CA ASN A 118 8.92 -11.67 0.83
C ASN A 118 8.74 -12.74 1.90
N LYS A 119 9.36 -13.91 1.72
CA LYS A 119 9.43 -14.92 2.78
C LYS A 119 10.28 -14.40 3.93
N LYS A 120 9.80 -14.53 5.16
CA LYS A 120 10.58 -14.18 6.35
C LYS A 120 11.66 -15.24 6.58
N GLN A 121 12.90 -14.80 6.75
CA GLN A 121 14.03 -15.68 7.03
C GLN A 121 13.94 -16.30 8.44
N ASP A 122 13.31 -15.60 9.40
CA ASP A 122 13.24 -15.98 10.81
C ASP A 122 11.96 -16.73 11.22
N ALA A 123 11.27 -17.39 10.28
CA ALA A 123 10.10 -18.21 10.60
C ALA A 123 10.39 -19.38 11.58
N ALA A 124 11.67 -19.69 11.81
CA ALA A 124 12.13 -20.79 12.65
C ALA A 124 11.96 -20.55 14.17
N THR A 125 11.77 -19.30 14.63
CA THR A 125 11.49 -19.02 16.05
C THR A 125 9.98 -18.88 16.29
N LEU A 126 9.29 -20.02 16.32
CA LEU A 126 7.87 -20.23 16.71
C LEU A 126 7.47 -19.65 18.10
N LYS A 127 8.38 -18.97 18.80
CA LYS A 127 8.13 -18.29 20.08
C LYS A 127 7.77 -16.80 19.94
N ALA A 128 7.95 -16.21 18.75
CA ALA A 128 7.57 -14.83 18.51
C ALA A 128 6.05 -14.74 18.26
N ARG A 129 5.39 -13.74 18.87
CA ARG A 129 3.97 -13.48 18.59
C ARG A 129 3.75 -13.24 17.09
N PRO A 130 2.61 -13.69 16.53
CA PRO A 130 2.26 -13.38 15.15
C PRO A 130 2.36 -11.87 14.90
N LYS A 131 3.22 -11.46 13.96
CA LYS A 131 3.46 -10.06 13.62
C LYS A 131 3.38 -9.89 12.10
N LEU A 132 2.44 -9.06 11.65
CA LEU A 132 2.40 -8.60 10.27
C LEU A 132 3.57 -7.65 10.06
N ASN A 133 4.43 -7.97 9.10
CA ASN A 133 5.56 -7.11 8.74
C ASN A 133 5.23 -6.39 7.44
N VAL A 134 5.04 -5.07 7.52
CA VAL A 134 4.92 -4.18 6.36
C VAL A 134 6.13 -3.24 6.35
N TYR A 135 6.89 -3.24 5.25
CA TYR A 135 8.07 -2.38 5.06
C TYR A 135 7.74 -1.23 4.12
N ASP A 136 7.70 -0.02 4.70
CA ASP A 136 7.52 1.23 3.99
C ASP A 136 8.88 1.75 3.47
N PRO A 137 9.02 2.17 2.20
CA PRO A 137 10.26 2.76 1.68
C PRO A 137 10.77 3.97 2.47
N PHE A 138 9.91 4.70 3.19
CA PHE A 138 10.30 5.90 3.95
C PHE A 138 10.64 5.62 5.42
N HIS A 139 10.48 4.38 5.89
CA HIS A 139 10.70 4.01 7.27
C HIS A 139 11.69 2.83 7.41
N PRO A 140 12.73 2.94 8.26
CA PRO A 140 13.78 1.92 8.35
C PRO A 140 13.31 0.60 9.00
N SER A 141 12.17 0.61 9.69
CA SER A 141 11.61 -0.55 10.37
C SER A 141 10.16 -0.81 9.95
N SER A 142 9.65 -2.01 10.25
CA SER A 142 8.28 -2.34 9.90
C SER A 142 7.26 -1.47 10.65
N VAL A 143 6.33 -0.90 9.89
CA VAL A 143 5.27 0.02 10.37
C VAL A 143 4.10 -0.70 11.03
N CYS A 144 4.00 -2.02 10.84
CA CYS A 144 3.10 -2.88 11.61
C CYS A 144 3.92 -3.58 12.70
N SER A 145 3.43 -3.59 13.94
CA SER A 145 4.15 -4.20 15.06
C SER A 145 3.43 -5.34 15.78
N TYR A 146 2.13 -5.52 15.56
CA TYR A 146 1.31 -6.56 16.20
C TYR A 146 0.16 -6.96 15.26
N ILE A 147 -0.27 -8.24 15.29
CA ILE A 147 -1.48 -8.71 14.58
C ILE A 147 -2.74 -8.53 15.43
N PHE A 148 -2.57 -8.42 16.74
CA PHE A 148 -3.63 -8.14 17.70
C PHE A 148 -3.23 -6.89 18.48
N CYS A 149 -3.97 -5.80 18.28
CA CYS A 149 -4.14 -4.77 19.30
C CYS A 149 -5.24 -5.25 20.26
#